data_AF-A0A9W6Z262-F1
#
_entry.id   AF-A0A9W6Z262-F1
#
_cell.length_a   1.000
_cell.length_b   1.000
_cell.length_c   1.000
_cell.angle_alpha   90.00
_cell.angle_beta   90.00
_cell.angle_gamma   90.00
#
_symmetry.space_group_name_H-M   'P 1'
#
loop_
_entity.id
_entity.type
_entity.pdbx_description
1 polymer ?
#
loop_
_entity_poly.entity_id
_entity_poly.type
_entity_poly.pdbx_seq_one_letter_code
_entity_poly.pdbx_strand_id
1 'polypeptide(L)'
;MTSFLKVSGTKIVNDEGPVVLKGAATGGHLNMENFITGYPGHESEHKAVLKSKIGEDKFKFFFDKFYEYFWTEKDAIFYKEELNLNCLRIPFNYRHFIDDQGDMFAINPEGFKKLDAIVDTCTKHQIYTILDLHAVPGGQNQDWHSDSSVHKSLFWDFKIFQDVIINLWVKLAEHYKDNTWVAGYNPLNEPAVADHSKLVNFYMKVEEAVRKVDPNHIFFLDGNTYAMDFSQFPKDPAKAFPNTVLAIHDYSRFGFPGSEKYVGSDEQKAKLKHQYERKVEYMKENNLPVWNGEFGPVYSSTFRGDADPESTNKVRYQVLKDQLDIYKHGDPSGDGAAIGWSIWLYKDIGYQGLTYVSPDSKFYKIFGDWLLKKKKLGLDRWGNDIDPEYKKVYTTVIDHFKDVIPEKYQRAVYPHVWTLEDYVTRVLKDMLLSQYFQHEYADLFEGLSYEELDELAACFKIENVAKRDELNAILRAY
;
A
#
# COMPACT_ATOMS: atom_id res chain seq x y z
N MET A 1 -14.73 -28.08 1.92
CA MET A 1 -13.35 -27.55 1.95
C MET A 1 -13.14 -26.85 0.63
N THR A 2 -12.73 -25.58 0.66
CA THR A 2 -12.38 -24.81 -0.54
C THR A 2 -11.06 -25.35 -1.10
N SER A 3 -10.91 -25.44 -2.41
CA SER A 3 -9.63 -25.83 -3.04
C SER A 3 -8.65 -24.66 -3.04
N PHE A 4 -7.34 -24.94 -3.18
CA PHE A 4 -6.37 -23.88 -3.46
C PHE A 4 -6.72 -23.16 -4.76
N LEU A 5 -6.52 -21.84 -4.77
CA LEU A 5 -6.57 -21.05 -5.99
C LEU A 5 -5.37 -21.39 -6.89
N LYS A 6 -5.60 -21.44 -8.20
CA LYS A 6 -4.57 -21.69 -9.21
C LYS A 6 -4.71 -20.75 -10.39
N VAL A 7 -3.61 -20.56 -11.10
CA VAL A 7 -3.58 -19.84 -12.38
C VAL A 7 -3.90 -20.82 -13.52
N SER A 8 -4.82 -20.42 -14.40
CA SER A 8 -5.17 -21.11 -15.64
C SER A 8 -5.31 -20.10 -16.77
N GLY A 9 -4.28 -19.99 -17.62
CA GLY A 9 -4.21 -18.91 -18.62
C GLY A 9 -4.21 -17.55 -17.93
N THR A 10 -5.09 -16.66 -18.35
CA THR A 10 -5.23 -15.32 -17.76
C THR A 10 -6.14 -15.26 -16.53
N LYS A 11 -6.65 -16.39 -16.05
CA LYS A 11 -7.64 -16.46 -14.95
C LYS A 11 -7.04 -17.08 -13.69
N ILE A 12 -7.55 -16.63 -12.54
CA ILE A 12 -7.45 -17.37 -11.28
C ILE A 12 -8.67 -18.29 -11.20
N VAL A 13 -8.48 -19.54 -10.81
CA VAL A 13 -9.53 -20.57 -10.74
C VAL A 13 -9.47 -21.35 -9.43
N ASN A 14 -10.61 -21.89 -9.01
CA ASN A 14 -10.73 -22.94 -8.00
C ASN A 14 -11.48 -24.15 -8.63
N ASP A 15 -11.85 -25.14 -7.83
CA ASP A 15 -12.60 -26.33 -8.31
C ASP A 15 -14.00 -26.00 -8.85
N GLU A 16 -14.55 -24.82 -8.56
CA GLU A 16 -15.86 -24.36 -9.01
C GLU A 16 -15.79 -23.52 -10.29
N GLY A 17 -14.62 -22.97 -10.64
CA GLY A 17 -14.39 -22.18 -11.85
C GLY A 17 -13.57 -20.92 -11.63
N PRO A 18 -13.67 -19.92 -12.53
CA PRO A 18 -12.96 -18.65 -12.41
C PRO A 18 -13.35 -17.86 -11.17
N VAL A 19 -12.35 -17.29 -10.48
CA VAL A 19 -12.51 -16.45 -9.29
C VAL A 19 -11.93 -15.07 -9.56
N VAL A 20 -12.73 -14.03 -9.35
CA VAL A 20 -12.26 -12.63 -9.39
C VAL A 20 -12.08 -12.14 -7.95
N LEU A 21 -10.84 -11.88 -7.55
CA LEU A 21 -10.50 -11.36 -6.23
C LEU A 21 -10.74 -9.85 -6.20
N LYS A 22 -11.73 -9.41 -5.42
CA LYS A 22 -12.14 -8.01 -5.25
C LYS A 22 -11.97 -7.61 -3.79
N GLY A 23 -11.23 -6.53 -3.55
CA GLY A 23 -10.84 -6.20 -2.20
C GLY A 23 -10.34 -4.79 -1.96
N ALA A 24 -9.86 -4.58 -0.74
CA ALA A 24 -9.11 -3.46 -0.26
C ALA A 24 -7.92 -3.96 0.56
N ALA A 25 -6.95 -3.07 0.78
CA ALA A 25 -5.80 -3.37 1.62
C ALA A 25 -5.97 -2.83 3.05
N THR A 26 -5.41 -3.53 4.04
CA THR A 26 -5.25 -3.02 5.42
C THR A 26 -4.00 -2.15 5.58
N GLY A 27 -3.77 -1.23 4.64
CA GLY A 27 -2.73 -0.21 4.80
C GLY A 27 -2.93 0.57 6.10
N GLY A 28 -1.85 0.97 6.76
CA GLY A 28 -1.92 1.63 8.07
C GLY A 28 -1.98 0.66 9.26
N HIS A 29 -2.16 -0.64 9.03
CA HIS A 29 -2.24 -1.65 10.09
C HIS A 29 -0.87 -2.26 10.39
N LEU A 30 -0.54 -3.42 9.80
CA LEU A 30 0.75 -4.09 10.01
C LEU A 30 1.90 -3.48 9.17
N ASN A 31 1.58 -2.61 8.22
CA ASN A 31 2.52 -1.65 7.64
C ASN A 31 1.88 -0.28 7.73
N MET A 32 2.50 0.64 8.46
CA MET A 32 1.93 1.97 8.68
C MET A 32 2.40 2.94 7.60
N GLU A 33 1.52 3.88 7.22
CA GLU A 33 1.92 5.03 6.40
C GLU A 33 1.42 6.34 6.99
N ASN A 34 2.20 7.39 6.71
CA ASN A 34 2.07 8.72 7.31
C ASN A 34 0.70 9.37 7.06
N PHE A 35 0.16 9.29 5.84
CA PHE A 35 -1.14 9.87 5.51
C PHE A 35 -2.32 9.04 6.02
N ILE A 36 -2.10 7.74 6.31
CA ILE A 36 -3.14 6.82 6.78
C ILE A 36 -3.40 6.99 8.27
N THR A 37 -2.35 7.26 9.06
CA THR A 37 -2.42 7.31 10.53
C THR A 37 -1.94 8.63 11.15
N GLY A 38 -1.46 9.58 10.34
CA GLY A 38 -1.27 10.98 10.73
C GLY A 38 0.14 11.37 11.19
N TYR A 39 1.01 10.41 11.51
CA TYR A 39 2.42 10.70 11.81
C TYR A 39 3.16 11.21 10.55
N PRO A 40 4.21 12.04 10.66
CA PRO A 40 5.04 12.45 9.52
C PRO A 40 6.23 11.48 9.31
N GLY A 41 6.77 11.41 8.10
CA GLY A 41 7.97 10.60 7.81
C GLY A 41 7.65 9.12 7.64
N HIS A 42 8.41 8.23 8.30
CA HIS A 42 8.30 6.78 8.14
C HIS A 42 8.11 6.03 9.47
N GLU A 43 7.63 4.80 9.40
CA GLU A 43 7.07 4.05 10.53
C GLU A 43 8.09 3.78 11.65
N SER A 44 9.30 3.34 11.31
CA SER A 44 10.31 2.94 12.30
C SER A 44 10.77 4.10 13.16
N GLU A 45 11.01 5.27 12.57
CA GLU A 45 11.41 6.46 13.31
C GLU A 45 10.23 6.99 14.12
N HIS A 46 9.02 7.00 13.55
CA HIS A 46 7.82 7.41 14.27
C HIS A 46 7.64 6.59 15.55
N LYS A 47 7.75 5.27 15.44
CA LYS A 47 7.66 4.35 16.58
C LYS A 47 8.77 4.58 17.60
N ALA A 48 10.01 4.79 17.15
CA ALA A 48 11.15 5.05 18.04
C ALA A 48 10.97 6.37 18.82
N VAL A 49 10.59 7.45 18.14
CA VAL A 49 10.34 8.75 18.75
C VAL A 49 9.17 8.68 19.72
N LEU A 50 8.04 8.08 19.32
CA LEU A 50 6.87 7.91 20.19
C LEU A 50 7.23 7.12 21.45
N LYS A 51 7.91 5.98 21.29
CA LYS A 51 8.38 5.16 22.41
C LYS A 51 9.28 5.93 23.38
N SER A 52 10.16 6.79 22.86
CA SER A 52 11.02 7.64 23.70
C SER A 52 10.26 8.67 24.54
N LYS A 53 9.07 9.08 24.09
CA LYS A 53 8.23 10.11 24.74
C LYS A 53 7.27 9.52 25.77
N ILE A 54 6.60 8.41 25.44
CA ILE A 54 5.56 7.84 26.32
C ILE A 54 6.03 6.64 27.14
N GLY A 55 7.24 6.12 26.88
CA GLY A 55 7.82 4.95 27.53
C GLY A 55 7.35 3.61 26.95
N GLU A 56 8.09 2.55 27.25
CA GLU A 56 7.87 1.18 26.71
C GLU A 56 6.45 0.66 26.98
N ASP A 57 5.99 0.74 28.22
CA ASP A 57 4.74 0.08 28.63
C ASP A 57 3.52 0.68 27.93
N LYS A 58 3.44 2.02 27.87
CA LYS A 58 2.36 2.73 27.14
C LYS A 58 2.47 2.52 25.64
N PHE A 59 3.69 2.53 25.09
CA PHE A 59 3.93 2.28 23.68
C PHE A 59 3.41 0.89 23.28
N LYS A 60 3.82 -0.15 24.02
CA LYS A 60 3.39 -1.53 23.77
C LYS A 60 1.88 -1.66 23.92
N PHE A 61 1.30 -1.10 24.99
CA PHE A 61 -0.13 -1.11 25.22
C PHE A 61 -0.92 -0.48 24.06
N PHE A 62 -0.54 0.73 23.65
CA PHE A 62 -1.21 1.44 22.57
C PHE A 62 -1.18 0.65 21.26
N PHE A 63 0.00 0.16 20.85
CA PHE A 63 0.12 -0.58 19.60
C PHE A 63 -0.56 -1.94 19.63
N ASP A 64 -0.51 -2.67 20.75
CA ASP A 64 -1.27 -3.92 20.88
C ASP A 64 -2.77 -3.68 20.71
N LYS A 65 -3.32 -2.61 21.31
CA LYS A 65 -4.71 -2.20 21.12
C LYS A 65 -5.02 -1.71 19.72
N PHE A 66 -4.14 -0.91 19.13
CA PHE A 66 -4.29 -0.45 17.76
C PHE A 66 -4.37 -1.63 16.78
N TYR A 67 -3.46 -2.60 16.89
CA TYR A 67 -3.47 -3.78 16.04
C TYR A 67 -4.71 -4.64 16.23
N GLU A 68 -5.17 -4.81 17.48
CA GLU A 68 -6.41 -5.54 17.80
C GLU A 68 -7.64 -4.86 17.20
N TYR A 69 -7.75 -3.54 17.30
CA TYR A 69 -8.96 -2.79 16.96
C TYR A 69 -9.06 -2.40 15.48
N PHE A 70 -7.95 -2.40 14.75
CA PHE A 70 -7.95 -2.06 13.32
C PHE A 70 -8.69 -3.10 12.48
N TRP A 71 -8.62 -4.39 12.83
CA TRP A 71 -9.32 -5.46 12.15
C TRP A 71 -9.86 -6.50 13.13
N THR A 72 -11.18 -6.55 13.26
CA THR A 72 -11.92 -7.43 14.15
C THR A 72 -12.88 -8.33 13.37
N GLU A 73 -13.56 -9.25 14.07
CA GLU A 73 -14.64 -10.04 13.46
C GLU A 73 -15.75 -9.17 12.86
N LYS A 74 -16.07 -8.02 13.46
CA LYS A 74 -17.09 -7.11 12.90
C LYS A 74 -16.65 -6.48 11.58
N ASP A 75 -15.35 -6.24 11.42
CA ASP A 75 -14.77 -5.75 10.17
C ASP A 75 -14.95 -6.77 9.05
N ALA A 76 -14.63 -8.04 9.32
CA ALA A 76 -14.82 -9.12 8.35
C ALA A 76 -16.29 -9.27 7.93
N ILE A 77 -17.24 -9.18 8.87
CA ILE A 77 -18.67 -9.22 8.57
C ILE A 77 -19.07 -8.03 7.69
N PHE A 78 -18.69 -6.81 8.06
CA PHE A 78 -18.96 -5.62 7.24
C PHE A 78 -18.36 -5.74 5.84
N TYR A 79 -17.11 -6.20 5.75
CA TYR A 79 -16.36 -6.36 4.51
C TYR A 79 -17.03 -7.35 3.55
N LYS A 80 -17.48 -8.50 4.08
CA LYS A 80 -18.14 -9.54 3.30
C LYS A 80 -19.57 -9.17 2.95
N GLU A 81 -20.37 -8.85 3.95
CA GLU A 81 -21.84 -8.75 3.82
C GLU A 81 -22.28 -7.37 3.31
N GLU A 82 -21.63 -6.29 3.78
CA GLU A 82 -21.99 -4.93 3.35
C GLU A 82 -21.16 -4.47 2.16
N LEU A 83 -19.87 -4.79 2.02
CA LEU A 83 -19.10 -4.34 0.85
C LEU A 83 -19.11 -5.33 -0.32
N ASN A 84 -19.53 -6.58 -0.10
CA ASN A 84 -19.48 -7.66 -1.09
C ASN A 84 -18.06 -7.88 -1.66
N LEU A 85 -17.05 -7.71 -0.79
CA LEU A 85 -15.64 -7.97 -1.11
C LEU A 85 -15.25 -9.37 -0.63
N ASN A 86 -14.35 -10.02 -1.37
CA ASN A 86 -14.01 -11.44 -1.15
C ASN A 86 -12.52 -11.70 -0.93
N CYS A 87 -11.68 -10.67 -1.01
CA CYS A 87 -10.23 -10.78 -0.82
C CYS A 87 -9.74 -9.59 0.01
N LEU A 88 -8.92 -9.82 1.03
CA LEU A 88 -8.23 -8.78 1.80
C LEU A 88 -6.73 -8.85 1.48
N ARG A 89 -6.15 -7.74 1.02
CA ARG A 89 -4.69 -7.61 0.92
C ARG A 89 -4.16 -7.18 2.29
N ILE A 90 -3.16 -7.88 2.82
CA ILE A 90 -2.59 -7.58 4.14
C ILE A 90 -1.14 -7.13 3.96
N PRO A 91 -0.89 -5.81 3.80
CA PRO A 91 0.45 -5.24 3.90
C PRO A 91 1.02 -5.42 5.30
N PHE A 92 2.22 -5.97 5.41
CA PHE A 92 2.95 -6.08 6.67
C PHE A 92 4.42 -5.72 6.53
N ASN A 93 4.96 -5.12 7.59
CA ASN A 93 6.36 -4.73 7.70
C ASN A 93 7.21 -5.90 8.25
N TYR A 94 8.38 -6.16 7.66
CA TYR A 94 9.28 -7.23 8.12
C TYR A 94 9.69 -7.11 9.61
N ARG A 95 9.66 -5.90 10.18
CA ARG A 95 10.02 -5.61 11.58
C ARG A 95 9.07 -6.23 12.62
N HIS A 96 7.91 -6.77 12.20
CA HIS A 96 7.11 -7.62 13.08
C HIS A 96 7.75 -8.99 13.33
N PHE A 97 8.63 -9.42 12.42
CA PHE A 97 9.23 -10.75 12.40
C PHE A 97 10.74 -10.73 12.65
N ILE A 98 11.43 -9.64 12.31
CA ILE A 98 12.88 -9.56 12.33
C ILE A 98 13.31 -8.36 13.18
N ASP A 99 14.31 -8.58 14.04
CA ASP A 99 15.00 -7.53 14.80
C ASP A 99 16.26 -7.07 14.05
N ASP A 100 16.27 -5.80 13.63
CA ASP A 100 17.38 -5.16 12.91
C ASP A 100 18.68 -5.10 13.73
N GLN A 101 18.60 -5.16 15.07
CA GLN A 101 19.77 -5.08 15.96
C GLN A 101 20.22 -6.45 16.47
N GLY A 102 19.47 -7.51 16.15
CA GLY A 102 19.70 -8.87 16.62
C GLY A 102 20.21 -9.82 15.54
N ASP A 103 19.90 -11.11 15.71
CA ASP A 103 20.08 -12.11 14.65
C ASP A 103 18.92 -11.96 13.64
N MET A 104 19.20 -11.37 12.48
CA MET A 104 18.18 -11.15 11.45
C MET A 104 17.58 -12.44 10.85
N PHE A 105 18.18 -13.61 11.06
CA PHE A 105 17.61 -14.89 10.64
C PHE A 105 16.65 -15.49 11.68
N ALA A 106 16.69 -15.01 12.93
CA ALA A 106 15.79 -15.44 13.97
C ALA A 106 14.41 -14.77 13.80
N ILE A 107 13.38 -15.58 13.54
CA ILE A 107 12.02 -15.07 13.34
C ILE A 107 11.29 -14.96 14.68
N ASN A 108 10.79 -13.76 14.98
CA ASN A 108 9.96 -13.47 16.13
C ASN A 108 8.54 -14.06 15.96
N PRO A 109 8.11 -15.00 16.82
CA PRO A 109 6.77 -15.59 16.76
C PRO A 109 5.63 -14.59 16.95
N GLU A 110 5.86 -13.44 17.58
CA GLU A 110 4.82 -12.41 17.76
C GLU A 110 4.33 -11.82 16.43
N GLY A 111 5.18 -11.80 15.38
CA GLY A 111 4.76 -11.39 14.04
C GLY A 111 3.67 -12.30 13.47
N PHE A 112 3.80 -13.61 13.66
CA PHE A 112 2.78 -14.59 13.25
C PHE A 112 1.46 -14.36 14.00
N LYS A 113 1.49 -14.14 15.31
CA LYS A 113 0.25 -13.90 16.08
C LYS A 113 -0.55 -12.71 15.55
N LYS A 114 0.12 -11.63 15.15
CA LYS A 114 -0.54 -10.44 14.58
C LYS A 114 -1.15 -10.74 13.21
N LEU A 115 -0.44 -11.47 12.37
CA LEU A 115 -0.92 -11.83 11.03
C LEU A 115 -2.03 -12.90 11.09
N ASP A 116 -1.88 -13.90 11.95
CA ASP A 116 -2.87 -14.96 12.23
C ASP A 116 -4.20 -14.38 12.69
N ALA A 117 -4.19 -13.36 13.56
CA ALA A 117 -5.43 -12.72 14.01
C ALA A 117 -6.29 -12.19 12.83
N ILE A 118 -5.65 -11.70 11.77
CA ILE A 118 -6.33 -11.23 10.54
C ILE A 118 -6.73 -12.43 9.68
N VAL A 119 -5.77 -13.32 9.39
CA VAL A 119 -5.95 -14.49 8.50
C VAL A 119 -7.02 -15.43 9.02
N ASP A 120 -7.03 -15.75 10.31
CA ASP A 120 -8.02 -16.63 10.94
C ASP A 120 -9.42 -16.02 10.89
N THR A 121 -9.50 -14.70 11.14
CA THR A 121 -10.76 -13.96 11.03
C THR A 121 -11.29 -14.00 9.60
N CYS A 122 -10.45 -13.71 8.60
CA CYS A 122 -10.82 -13.80 7.19
C CYS A 122 -11.22 -15.22 6.77
N THR A 123 -10.46 -16.22 7.22
CA THR A 123 -10.73 -17.66 6.99
C THR A 123 -12.11 -18.06 7.50
N LYS A 124 -12.46 -17.66 8.73
CA LYS A 124 -13.77 -17.92 9.35
C LYS A 124 -14.94 -17.34 8.53
N HIS A 125 -14.71 -16.20 7.88
CA HIS A 125 -15.70 -15.46 7.11
C HIS A 125 -15.59 -15.65 5.60
N GLN A 126 -14.81 -16.64 5.14
CA GLN A 126 -14.67 -16.97 3.71
C GLN A 126 -14.23 -15.76 2.86
N ILE A 127 -13.22 -15.05 3.38
CA ILE A 127 -12.51 -13.96 2.74
C ILE A 127 -11.10 -14.45 2.44
N TYR A 128 -10.70 -14.40 1.18
CA TYR A 128 -9.33 -14.73 0.80
C TYR A 128 -8.35 -13.69 1.36
N THR A 129 -7.12 -14.09 1.66
CA THR A 129 -6.05 -13.15 2.06
C THR A 129 -4.86 -13.23 1.12
N ILE A 130 -4.33 -12.08 0.71
CA ILE A 130 -3.02 -11.97 0.05
C ILE A 130 -2.05 -11.39 1.07
N LEU A 131 -1.01 -12.14 1.39
CA LEU A 131 0.03 -11.70 2.34
C LEU A 131 1.05 -10.86 1.57
N ASP A 132 1.18 -9.59 1.89
CA ASP A 132 2.03 -8.63 1.19
C ASP A 132 3.16 -8.11 2.07
N LEU A 133 4.39 -8.49 1.74
CA LEU A 133 5.57 -7.96 2.42
C LEU A 133 5.88 -6.57 1.88
N HIS A 134 5.44 -5.58 2.64
CA HIS A 134 5.33 -4.21 2.15
C HIS A 134 6.59 -3.37 2.40
N ALA A 135 7.40 -3.78 3.39
CA ALA A 135 8.69 -3.18 3.72
C ALA A 135 9.71 -4.29 4.02
N VAL A 136 10.96 -4.05 3.62
CA VAL A 136 12.09 -4.99 3.79
C VAL A 136 13.35 -4.27 4.30
N PRO A 137 14.35 -4.98 4.86
CA PRO A 137 15.59 -4.36 5.31
C PRO A 137 16.24 -3.51 4.20
N GLY A 138 16.53 -2.25 4.54
CA GLY A 138 17.14 -1.29 3.62
C GLY A 138 16.22 -0.67 2.58
N GLY A 139 14.93 -1.03 2.54
CA GLY A 139 13.95 -0.51 1.58
C GLY A 139 14.14 -1.05 0.16
N GLN A 140 13.08 -1.59 -0.43
CA GLN A 140 13.06 -2.09 -1.80
C GLN A 140 12.85 -0.99 -2.86
N ASN A 141 12.49 0.20 -2.42
CA ASN A 141 12.32 1.39 -3.24
C ASN A 141 12.85 2.62 -2.48
N GLN A 142 12.70 3.81 -3.05
CA GLN A 142 13.29 5.05 -2.51
C GLN A 142 12.27 5.86 -1.69
N ASP A 143 11.10 5.29 -1.40
CA ASP A 143 9.95 6.02 -0.87
C ASP A 143 9.61 5.63 0.58
N TRP A 144 8.89 6.50 1.30
CA TRP A 144 8.67 6.37 2.75
C TRP A 144 7.94 5.08 3.15
N HIS A 145 7.06 4.57 2.27
CA HIS A 145 6.20 3.42 2.56
C HIS A 145 6.97 2.10 2.56
N SER A 146 8.24 2.10 2.13
CA SER A 146 9.20 1.00 2.33
C SER A 146 9.88 1.01 3.70
N ASP A 147 9.48 1.94 4.59
CA ASP A 147 10.00 2.15 5.95
C ASP A 147 11.53 2.31 6.00
N SER A 148 12.03 3.18 5.12
CA SER A 148 13.43 3.57 4.99
C SER A 148 13.58 5.09 5.21
N SER A 149 14.54 5.46 6.06
CA SER A 149 14.91 6.86 6.33
C SER A 149 15.80 7.48 5.26
N VAL A 150 16.19 6.69 4.25
CA VAL A 150 17.12 7.13 3.20
C VAL A 150 16.46 7.00 1.82
N HIS A 151 16.71 8.00 0.97
CA HIS A 151 16.21 8.04 -0.41
C HIS A 151 17.00 7.09 -1.33
N LYS A 152 17.18 5.83 -0.92
CA LYS A 152 17.90 4.78 -1.63
C LYS A 152 17.30 3.43 -1.29
N SER A 153 17.27 2.54 -2.27
CA SER A 153 16.80 1.18 -2.09
C SER A 153 17.95 0.22 -1.77
N LEU A 154 18.43 0.25 -0.52
CA LEU A 154 19.61 -0.50 -0.08
C LEU A 154 19.40 -2.02 -0.13
N PHE A 155 18.15 -2.51 -0.14
CA PHE A 155 17.81 -3.93 -0.32
C PHE A 155 18.54 -4.58 -1.51
N TRP A 156 18.74 -3.82 -2.59
CA TRP A 156 19.35 -4.31 -3.83
C TRP A 156 20.87 -4.33 -3.82
N ASP A 157 21.50 -3.69 -2.84
CA ASP A 157 22.95 -3.54 -2.76
C ASP A 157 23.57 -4.50 -1.75
N PHE A 158 22.79 -4.96 -0.76
CA PHE A 158 23.24 -5.88 0.27
C PHE A 158 22.56 -7.24 0.14
N LYS A 159 23.33 -8.26 -0.28
CA LYS A 159 22.84 -9.64 -0.42
C LYS A 159 22.18 -10.18 0.86
N ILE A 160 22.73 -9.82 2.03
CA ILE A 160 22.20 -10.28 3.33
C ILE A 160 20.73 -9.90 3.53
N PHE A 161 20.30 -8.73 3.05
CA PHE A 161 18.89 -8.32 3.15
C PHE A 161 17.98 -9.22 2.33
N GLN A 162 18.42 -9.65 1.13
CA GLN A 162 17.67 -10.60 0.31
C GLN A 162 17.61 -11.99 0.96
N ASP A 163 18.73 -12.47 1.51
CA ASP A 163 18.80 -13.79 2.15
C ASP A 163 17.88 -13.88 3.37
N VAL A 164 17.84 -12.83 4.19
CA VAL A 164 16.95 -12.73 5.35
C VAL A 164 15.48 -12.74 4.93
N ILE A 165 15.12 -11.98 3.89
CA ILE A 165 13.74 -11.97 3.39
C ILE A 165 13.34 -13.31 2.77
N ILE A 166 14.23 -13.99 2.05
CA ILE A 166 13.97 -15.35 1.55
C ILE A 166 13.72 -16.31 2.72
N ASN A 167 14.51 -16.22 3.79
CA ASN A 167 14.29 -17.02 5.01
C ASN A 167 12.93 -16.72 5.65
N LEU A 168 12.54 -15.45 5.78
CA LEU A 168 11.22 -15.06 6.28
C LEU A 168 10.10 -15.66 5.41
N TRP A 169 10.20 -15.57 4.08
CA TRP A 169 9.19 -16.13 3.17
C TRP A 169 9.07 -17.64 3.27
N VAL A 170 10.16 -18.37 3.44
CA VAL A 170 10.10 -19.82 3.73
C VAL A 170 9.33 -20.07 5.03
N LYS A 171 9.55 -19.28 6.08
CA LYS A 171 8.84 -19.44 7.36
C LYS A 171 7.36 -19.07 7.28
N LEU A 172 7.00 -18.01 6.54
CA LEU A 172 5.61 -17.66 6.26
C LEU A 172 4.92 -18.77 5.47
N ALA A 173 5.56 -19.28 4.42
CA ALA A 173 5.01 -20.36 3.61
C ALA A 173 4.84 -21.66 4.41
N GLU A 174 5.83 -22.07 5.22
CA GLU A 174 5.73 -23.23 6.11
C GLU A 174 4.51 -23.14 7.04
N HIS A 175 4.21 -21.94 7.55
CA HIS A 175 3.12 -21.68 8.48
C HIS A 175 1.74 -21.66 7.81
N TYR A 176 1.62 -21.09 6.59
CA TYR A 176 0.34 -20.91 5.91
C TYR A 176 0.01 -21.94 4.82
N LYS A 177 0.93 -22.84 4.44
CA LYS A 177 0.80 -23.75 3.28
C LYS A 177 -0.49 -24.57 3.20
N ASP A 178 -1.14 -24.84 4.34
CA ASP A 178 -2.34 -25.68 4.41
C ASP A 178 -3.65 -24.85 4.46
N ASN A 179 -3.57 -23.52 4.57
CA ASN A 179 -4.75 -22.65 4.63
C ASN A 179 -5.18 -22.20 3.23
N THR A 180 -6.20 -22.85 2.67
CA THR A 180 -6.74 -22.55 1.33
C THR A 180 -7.40 -21.17 1.20
N TRP A 181 -7.67 -20.47 2.30
CA TRP A 181 -8.16 -19.08 2.28
C TRP A 181 -7.03 -18.07 2.19
N VAL A 182 -5.77 -18.48 2.35
CA VAL A 182 -4.66 -17.68 1.83
C VAL A 182 -4.68 -17.85 0.31
N ALA A 183 -4.97 -16.78 -0.42
CA ALA A 183 -4.93 -16.80 -1.89
C ALA A 183 -3.50 -16.92 -2.40
N GLY A 184 -2.56 -16.28 -1.69
CA GLY A 184 -1.16 -16.30 -2.07
C GLY A 184 -0.29 -15.28 -1.36
N TYR A 185 0.91 -15.16 -1.90
CA TYR A 185 2.01 -14.36 -1.36
C TYR A 185 2.41 -13.29 -2.35
N ASN A 186 2.53 -12.04 -1.90
CA ASN A 186 3.12 -10.92 -2.62
C ASN A 186 4.51 -10.66 -2.02
N PRO A 187 5.60 -11.22 -2.61
CA PRO A 187 6.92 -11.26 -1.98
C PRO A 187 7.53 -9.91 -1.66
N LEU A 188 7.15 -8.89 -2.43
CA LEU A 188 7.73 -7.57 -2.37
C LEU A 188 6.76 -6.56 -2.98
N ASN A 189 6.37 -5.55 -2.20
CA ASN A 189 5.57 -4.42 -2.69
C ASN A 189 6.43 -3.42 -3.46
N GLU A 190 5.97 -2.96 -4.62
CA GLU A 190 6.53 -1.81 -5.37
C GLU A 190 8.07 -1.75 -5.43
N PRO A 191 8.77 -2.80 -5.88
CA PRO A 191 10.21 -2.74 -6.04
C PRO A 191 10.61 -1.65 -7.05
N ALA A 192 11.70 -0.94 -6.76
CA ALA A 192 12.27 0.04 -7.68
C ALA A 192 13.80 -0.03 -7.69
N VAL A 193 14.34 -0.60 -8.75
CA VAL A 193 15.78 -0.76 -8.96
C VAL A 193 16.19 -0.52 -10.40
N ALA A 194 17.24 0.28 -10.62
CA ALA A 194 17.71 0.66 -11.96
C ALA A 194 18.23 -0.54 -12.78
N ASP A 195 18.89 -1.49 -12.12
CA ASP A 195 19.21 -2.79 -12.71
C ASP A 195 18.03 -3.74 -12.46
N HIS A 196 17.09 -3.77 -13.39
CA HIS A 196 15.85 -4.54 -13.30
C HIS A 196 16.11 -6.05 -13.16
N SER A 197 17.27 -6.54 -13.59
CA SER A 197 17.63 -7.96 -13.47
C SER A 197 17.74 -8.39 -11.99
N LYS A 198 18.05 -7.46 -11.08
CA LYS A 198 18.11 -7.74 -9.64
C LYS A 198 16.76 -8.19 -9.09
N LEU A 199 15.66 -7.58 -9.54
CA LEU A 199 14.30 -7.97 -9.14
C LEU A 199 13.96 -9.38 -9.60
N VAL A 200 14.17 -9.67 -10.89
CA VAL A 200 13.86 -10.99 -11.48
C VAL A 200 14.68 -12.08 -10.80
N ASN A 201 15.98 -11.85 -10.59
CA ASN A 201 16.86 -12.79 -9.89
C ASN A 201 16.43 -13.01 -8.43
N PHE A 202 15.91 -11.98 -7.75
CA PHE A 202 15.38 -12.12 -6.40
C PHE A 202 14.10 -12.98 -6.40
N TYR A 203 13.14 -12.70 -7.28
CA TYR A 203 11.91 -13.49 -7.39
C TYR A 203 12.18 -14.95 -7.73
N MET A 204 13.15 -15.25 -8.60
CA MET A 204 13.53 -16.64 -8.89
C MET A 204 14.04 -17.38 -7.64
N LYS A 205 14.79 -16.70 -6.77
CA LYS A 205 15.27 -17.29 -5.51
C LYS A 205 14.14 -17.49 -4.49
N VAL A 206 13.21 -16.54 -4.39
CA VAL A 206 12.04 -16.65 -3.52
C VAL A 206 11.16 -17.81 -3.97
N GLU A 207 10.86 -17.87 -5.27
CA GLU A 207 10.08 -18.95 -5.88
C GLU A 207 10.71 -20.31 -5.53
N GLU A 208 12.01 -20.48 -5.80
CA GLU A 208 12.68 -21.77 -5.62
C GLU A 208 12.70 -22.19 -4.15
N ALA A 209 12.90 -21.23 -3.24
CA ALA A 209 12.94 -21.49 -1.81
C ALA A 209 11.57 -21.84 -1.24
N VAL A 210 10.53 -21.07 -1.60
CA VAL A 210 9.17 -21.26 -1.09
C VAL A 210 8.53 -22.52 -1.69
N ARG A 211 8.73 -22.83 -2.98
CA ARG A 211 8.17 -24.04 -3.58
C ARG A 211 8.67 -25.35 -2.97
N LYS A 212 9.80 -25.33 -2.27
CA LYS A 212 10.29 -26.49 -1.50
C LYS A 212 9.41 -26.82 -0.30
N VAL A 213 8.68 -25.84 0.25
CA VAL A 213 7.84 -26.00 1.44
C VAL A 213 6.35 -25.82 1.15
N ASP A 214 6.01 -25.10 0.08
CA ASP A 214 4.64 -24.82 -0.35
C ASP A 214 4.49 -24.83 -1.89
N PRO A 215 3.98 -25.93 -2.46
CA PRO A 215 3.78 -26.06 -3.90
C PRO A 215 2.48 -25.40 -4.41
N ASN A 216 1.60 -24.89 -3.54
CA ASN A 216 0.21 -24.63 -3.89
C ASN A 216 -0.14 -23.15 -4.03
N HIS A 217 0.31 -22.28 -3.13
CA HIS A 217 -0.14 -20.89 -3.10
C HIS A 217 0.32 -20.08 -4.32
N ILE A 218 -0.51 -19.12 -4.75
CA ILE A 218 -0.18 -18.24 -5.88
C ILE A 218 0.89 -17.24 -5.44
N PHE A 219 1.84 -16.93 -6.33
CA PHE A 219 2.64 -15.72 -6.17
C PHE A 219 1.97 -14.54 -6.87
N PHE A 220 1.87 -13.40 -6.19
CA PHE A 220 1.44 -12.12 -6.73
C PHE A 220 2.70 -11.25 -6.88
N LEU A 221 3.31 -11.21 -8.07
CA LEU A 221 4.59 -10.53 -8.28
C LEU A 221 4.38 -9.11 -8.81
N ASP A 222 4.80 -8.13 -8.03
CA ASP A 222 4.83 -6.73 -8.46
C ASP A 222 5.88 -6.51 -9.55
N GLY A 223 5.52 -5.67 -10.53
CA GLY A 223 6.49 -5.16 -11.50
C GLY A 223 7.53 -4.24 -10.88
N ASN A 224 8.62 -4.00 -11.59
CA ASN A 224 9.62 -3.00 -11.18
C ASN A 224 9.07 -1.58 -11.34
N THR A 225 9.82 -0.60 -10.85
CA THR A 225 9.47 0.82 -10.93
C THR A 225 8.08 1.08 -10.34
N TYR A 226 7.86 0.66 -9.10
CA TYR A 226 6.59 0.80 -8.37
C TYR A 226 5.43 0.09 -9.09
N ALA A 227 5.61 -1.21 -9.37
CA ALA A 227 4.60 -2.07 -10.01
C ALA A 227 4.10 -1.59 -11.40
N MET A 228 4.94 -0.87 -12.14
CA MET A 228 4.59 -0.31 -13.46
C MET A 228 5.37 -0.88 -14.64
N ASP A 229 6.44 -1.67 -14.41
CA ASP A 229 7.34 -2.13 -15.45
C ASP A 229 7.67 -3.63 -15.35
N PHE A 230 7.29 -4.37 -16.38
CA PHE A 230 7.53 -5.81 -16.55
C PHE A 230 8.48 -6.14 -17.71
N SER A 231 9.06 -5.13 -18.36
CA SER A 231 9.83 -5.27 -19.61
C SER A 231 11.06 -6.20 -19.51
N GLN A 232 11.52 -6.50 -18.30
CA GLN A 232 12.68 -7.35 -18.04
C GLN A 232 12.32 -8.70 -17.43
N PHE A 233 11.03 -9.00 -17.27
CA PHE A 233 10.60 -10.34 -16.87
C PHE A 233 10.95 -11.37 -17.97
N PRO A 234 11.18 -12.64 -17.60
CA PRO A 234 11.62 -13.67 -18.54
C PRO A 234 10.65 -13.86 -19.72
N LYS A 235 11.14 -14.27 -20.89
CA LYS A 235 10.25 -14.56 -22.04
C LYS A 235 9.34 -15.78 -21.87
N ASP A 236 9.68 -16.66 -20.92
CA ASP A 236 8.87 -17.82 -20.54
C ASP A 236 8.53 -17.73 -19.04
N PRO A 237 7.61 -16.83 -18.67
CA PRO A 237 7.26 -16.59 -17.27
C PRO A 237 6.56 -17.78 -16.64
N ALA A 238 5.81 -18.58 -17.40
CA ALA A 238 5.14 -19.78 -16.87
C ALA A 238 6.15 -20.82 -16.36
N LYS A 239 7.34 -20.90 -16.99
CA LYS A 239 8.44 -21.75 -16.53
C LYS A 239 9.22 -21.14 -15.37
N ALA A 240 9.46 -19.83 -15.40
CA ALA A 240 10.23 -19.15 -14.35
C ALA A 240 9.44 -18.99 -13.04
N PHE A 241 8.13 -18.78 -13.16
CA PHE A 241 7.22 -18.45 -12.07
C PHE A 241 5.91 -19.24 -12.21
N PRO A 242 5.92 -20.57 -11.96
CA PRO A 242 4.70 -21.35 -12.04
C PRO A 242 3.67 -20.91 -10.99
N ASN A 243 2.40 -20.93 -11.39
CA ASN A 243 1.26 -20.51 -10.55
C ASN A 243 1.42 -19.07 -10.02
N THR A 244 1.57 -18.11 -10.94
CA THR A 244 1.87 -16.71 -10.63
C THR A 244 0.90 -15.75 -11.32
N VAL A 245 0.51 -14.72 -10.58
CA VAL A 245 -0.22 -13.54 -11.04
C VAL A 245 0.70 -12.34 -10.97
N LEU A 246 0.69 -11.50 -12.01
CA LEU A 246 1.45 -10.27 -11.98
C LEU A 246 0.60 -9.13 -11.42
N ALA A 247 1.17 -8.39 -10.47
CA ALA A 247 0.51 -7.32 -9.74
C ALA A 247 0.91 -5.96 -10.32
N ILE A 248 -0.06 -5.21 -10.83
CA ILE A 248 0.11 -3.81 -11.26
C ILE A 248 -0.43 -2.88 -10.19
N HIS A 249 0.10 -1.66 -10.10
CA HIS A 249 -0.54 -0.56 -9.38
C HIS A 249 -1.01 0.52 -10.36
N ASP A 250 -2.30 0.87 -10.32
CA ASP A 250 -2.96 1.73 -11.29
C ASP A 250 -3.57 3.02 -10.72
N TYR A 251 -2.74 3.80 -10.04
CA TYR A 251 -3.10 5.16 -9.66
C TYR A 251 -3.23 6.10 -10.87
N SER A 252 -4.40 6.73 -11.01
CA SER A 252 -4.62 7.78 -12.00
C SER A 252 -4.32 9.16 -11.41
N ARG A 253 -3.57 10.00 -12.12
CA ARG A 253 -3.34 11.40 -11.70
C ARG A 253 -4.65 12.17 -11.53
N PHE A 254 -5.70 11.84 -12.29
CA PHE A 254 -7.04 12.42 -12.11
C PHE A 254 -7.69 12.09 -10.77
N GLY A 255 -7.12 11.19 -9.98
CA GLY A 255 -7.52 10.87 -8.61
C GLY A 255 -6.85 11.72 -7.53
N PHE A 256 -5.87 12.58 -7.87
CA PHE A 256 -5.04 13.29 -6.89
C PHE A 256 -5.22 14.82 -6.92
N PRO A 257 -4.97 15.52 -5.79
CA PRO A 257 -4.93 16.98 -5.76
C PRO A 257 -3.96 17.57 -6.79
N GLY A 258 -4.25 18.79 -7.26
CA GLY A 258 -3.41 19.49 -8.25
C GLY A 258 -3.44 18.90 -9.67
N SER A 259 -4.27 17.90 -9.94
CA SER A 259 -4.46 17.32 -11.28
C SER A 259 -5.28 18.23 -12.20
N GLU A 260 -5.19 18.01 -13.51
CA GLU A 260 -6.15 18.58 -14.45
C GLU A 260 -7.59 18.12 -14.08
N LYS A 261 -8.59 18.97 -14.33
CA LYS A 261 -9.99 18.65 -13.98
C LYS A 261 -10.49 17.50 -14.86
N TYR A 262 -10.93 16.42 -14.21
CA TYR A 262 -11.56 15.31 -14.90
C TYR A 262 -13.05 15.59 -15.16
N VAL A 263 -13.46 15.47 -16.42
CA VAL A 263 -14.83 15.66 -16.89
C VAL A 263 -15.39 14.42 -17.58
N GLY A 264 -14.60 13.34 -17.68
CA GLY A 264 -15.00 12.09 -18.30
C GLY A 264 -15.13 12.19 -19.83
N SER A 265 -14.35 13.08 -20.47
CA SER A 265 -14.30 13.15 -21.94
C SER A 265 -13.69 11.87 -22.52
N ASP A 266 -13.96 11.59 -23.79
CA ASP A 266 -13.43 10.42 -24.48
C ASP A 266 -11.90 10.40 -24.47
N GLU A 267 -11.24 11.56 -24.57
CA GLU A 267 -9.79 11.66 -24.48
C GLU A 267 -9.27 11.31 -23.08
N GLN A 268 -9.97 11.75 -22.03
CA GLN A 268 -9.58 11.45 -20.65
C GLN A 268 -9.79 9.98 -20.32
N LYS A 269 -10.91 9.39 -20.77
CA LYS A 269 -11.17 7.95 -20.65
C LYS A 269 -10.16 7.13 -21.45
N ALA A 270 -9.79 7.58 -22.65
CA ALA A 270 -8.74 6.95 -23.44
C ALA A 270 -7.37 7.01 -22.74
N LYS A 271 -7.04 8.11 -22.05
CA LYS A 271 -5.83 8.20 -21.21
C LYS A 271 -5.84 7.17 -20.07
N LEU A 272 -6.96 7.01 -19.35
CA LEU A 272 -7.09 5.99 -18.30
C LEU A 272 -6.88 4.58 -18.88
N LYS A 273 -7.57 4.27 -19.98
CA LYS A 273 -7.46 2.98 -20.65
C LYS A 273 -6.04 2.71 -21.15
N HIS A 274 -5.40 3.68 -21.79
CA HIS A 274 -4.03 3.54 -22.28
C HIS A 274 -3.03 3.32 -21.14
N GLN A 275 -3.22 4.00 -20.00
CA GLN A 275 -2.38 3.80 -18.81
C GLN A 275 -2.43 2.34 -18.33
N TYR A 276 -3.64 1.78 -18.21
CA TYR A 276 -3.85 0.38 -17.87
C TYR A 276 -3.23 -0.55 -18.91
N GLU A 277 -3.53 -0.34 -20.20
CA GLU A 277 -3.08 -1.19 -21.30
C GLU A 277 -1.55 -1.30 -21.38
N ARG A 278 -0.85 -0.19 -21.15
CA ARG A 278 0.63 -0.16 -21.09
C ARG A 278 1.18 -1.04 -19.97
N LYS A 279 0.54 -1.07 -18.79
CA LYS A 279 1.02 -1.86 -17.64
C LYS A 279 0.78 -3.35 -17.82
N VAL A 280 -0.26 -3.72 -18.57
CA VAL A 280 -0.64 -5.13 -18.79
C VAL A 280 -0.14 -5.71 -20.11
N GLU A 281 0.61 -4.94 -20.91
CA GLU A 281 1.12 -5.35 -22.23
C GLU A 281 1.88 -6.68 -22.14
N TYR A 282 2.81 -6.80 -21.20
CA TYR A 282 3.57 -8.03 -20.98
C TYR A 282 2.67 -9.23 -20.62
N MET A 283 1.62 -9.03 -19.81
CA MET A 283 0.68 -10.09 -19.44
C MET A 283 -0.12 -10.56 -20.67
N LYS A 284 -0.53 -9.62 -21.53
CA LYS A 284 -1.23 -9.92 -22.79
C LYS A 284 -0.35 -10.74 -23.74
N GLU A 285 0.89 -10.32 -23.93
CA GLU A 285 1.84 -11.00 -24.81
C GLU A 285 2.17 -12.43 -24.36
N ASN A 286 2.14 -12.69 -23.04
CA ASN A 286 2.56 -13.95 -22.44
C ASN A 286 1.41 -14.80 -21.88
N ASN A 287 0.14 -14.41 -22.13
CA ASN A 287 -1.05 -15.12 -21.65
C ASN A 287 -1.05 -15.35 -20.13
N LEU A 288 -0.72 -14.30 -19.36
CA LEU A 288 -0.65 -14.32 -17.90
C LEU A 288 -1.84 -13.60 -17.27
N PRO A 289 -2.25 -13.99 -16.05
CA PRO A 289 -3.24 -13.25 -15.30
C PRO A 289 -2.64 -11.95 -14.74
N VAL A 290 -3.50 -10.96 -14.56
CA VAL A 290 -3.17 -9.70 -13.89
C VAL A 290 -4.07 -9.48 -12.69
N TRP A 291 -3.51 -8.89 -11.65
CA TRP A 291 -4.24 -8.35 -10.51
C TRP A 291 -3.82 -6.90 -10.29
N ASN A 292 -4.77 -5.99 -10.05
CA ASN A 292 -4.44 -4.61 -9.71
C ASN A 292 -4.34 -4.46 -8.18
N GLY A 293 -3.12 -4.46 -7.65
CA GLY A 293 -2.88 -4.50 -6.20
C GLY A 293 -3.20 -3.19 -5.48
N GLU A 294 -3.14 -2.08 -6.20
CA GLU A 294 -3.43 -0.75 -5.67
C GLU A 294 -3.97 0.20 -6.73
N PHE A 295 -5.06 0.88 -6.38
CA PHE A 295 -5.60 2.01 -7.10
C PHE A 295 -6.54 2.78 -6.19
N GLY A 296 -7.07 3.90 -6.68
CA GLY A 296 -8.08 4.68 -5.98
C GLY A 296 -7.73 6.17 -5.94
N PRO A 297 -8.73 7.05 -5.82
CA PRO A 297 -8.52 8.47 -5.70
C PRO A 297 -8.38 8.91 -4.24
N VAL A 298 -7.77 10.08 -4.03
CA VAL A 298 -7.74 10.78 -2.73
C VAL A 298 -8.96 11.70 -2.62
N TYR A 299 -9.74 11.52 -1.57
CA TYR A 299 -10.97 12.27 -1.31
C TYR A 299 -10.74 13.52 -0.48
N SER A 300 -11.41 14.59 -0.87
CA SER A 300 -11.46 15.88 -0.20
C SER A 300 -12.36 15.86 1.04
N SER A 301 -12.03 16.65 2.05
CA SER A 301 -12.75 16.77 3.32
C SER A 301 -12.63 18.18 3.91
N THR A 302 -13.76 18.70 4.42
CA THR A 302 -13.78 19.99 5.15
C THR A 302 -12.92 19.95 6.41
N PHE A 303 -12.85 18.81 7.10
CA PHE A 303 -12.04 18.63 8.31
C PHE A 303 -10.53 18.65 8.05
N ARG A 304 -10.11 18.45 6.79
CA ARG A 304 -8.72 18.59 6.35
C ARG A 304 -8.44 19.96 5.72
N GLY A 305 -9.38 20.90 5.85
CA GLY A 305 -9.27 22.24 5.27
C GLY A 305 -9.29 22.25 3.74
N ASP A 306 -9.85 21.21 3.10
CA ASP A 306 -9.94 21.15 1.64
C ASP A 306 -11.07 22.07 1.13
N ALA A 307 -10.82 22.71 -0.01
CA ALA A 307 -11.82 23.51 -0.70
C ALA A 307 -12.76 22.62 -1.53
N ASP A 308 -14.05 22.98 -1.53
CA ASP A 308 -15.11 22.36 -2.34
C ASP A 308 -15.09 20.79 -2.35
N PRO A 309 -15.25 20.13 -1.18
CA PRO A 309 -15.19 18.68 -1.11
C PRO A 309 -16.26 17.95 -1.91
N GLU A 310 -17.47 18.51 -2.00
CA GLU A 310 -18.58 17.88 -2.72
C GLU A 310 -18.26 17.74 -4.22
N SER A 311 -17.89 18.85 -4.87
CA SER A 311 -17.51 18.87 -6.28
C SER A 311 -16.28 18.03 -6.54
N THR A 312 -15.26 18.15 -5.69
CA THR A 312 -14.01 17.38 -5.82
C THR A 312 -14.29 15.88 -5.73
N ASN A 313 -15.03 15.44 -4.71
CA ASN A 313 -15.31 14.02 -4.51
C ASN A 313 -16.20 13.45 -5.60
N LYS A 314 -17.17 14.21 -6.11
CA LYS A 314 -17.97 13.80 -7.27
C LYS A 314 -17.10 13.47 -8.48
N VAL A 315 -16.07 14.27 -8.73
CA VAL A 315 -15.08 14.01 -9.79
C VAL A 315 -14.27 12.75 -9.47
N ARG A 316 -13.80 12.58 -8.23
CA ARG A 316 -13.04 11.39 -7.81
C ARG A 316 -13.85 10.11 -7.96
N TYR A 317 -15.13 10.13 -7.62
CA TYR A 317 -16.04 8.99 -7.82
C TYR A 317 -16.23 8.67 -9.31
N GLN A 318 -16.26 9.67 -10.20
CA GLN A 318 -16.34 9.42 -11.64
C GLN A 318 -15.05 8.78 -12.18
N VAL A 319 -13.87 9.24 -11.75
CA VAL A 319 -12.59 8.62 -12.10
C VAL A 319 -12.56 7.16 -11.65
N LEU A 320 -12.99 6.89 -10.42
CA LEU A 320 -13.08 5.52 -9.90
C LEU A 320 -14.00 4.63 -10.75
N LYS A 321 -15.20 5.11 -11.09
CA LYS A 321 -16.15 4.37 -11.94
C LYS A 321 -15.53 4.05 -13.30
N ASP A 322 -14.88 5.02 -13.94
CA ASP A 322 -14.28 4.82 -15.25
C ASP A 322 -13.06 3.85 -15.20
N GLN A 323 -12.29 3.83 -14.10
CA GLN A 323 -11.25 2.82 -13.89
C GLN A 323 -11.82 1.42 -13.64
N LEU A 324 -12.87 1.31 -12.82
CA LEU A 324 -13.56 0.05 -12.60
C LEU A 324 -14.15 -0.51 -13.90
N ASP A 325 -14.77 0.32 -14.74
CA ASP A 325 -15.28 -0.10 -16.05
C ASP A 325 -14.17 -0.68 -16.95
N ILE A 326 -12.94 -0.15 -16.88
CA ILE A 326 -11.78 -0.74 -17.55
C ILE A 326 -11.49 -2.13 -16.98
N TYR A 327 -11.44 -2.27 -15.65
CA TYR A 327 -11.10 -3.54 -15.01
C TYR A 327 -12.16 -4.61 -15.23
N LYS A 328 -13.43 -4.23 -15.38
CA LYS A 328 -14.56 -5.14 -15.64
C LYS A 328 -14.41 -5.91 -16.96
N HIS A 329 -13.67 -5.34 -17.90
CA HIS A 329 -13.39 -5.91 -19.22
C HIS A 329 -11.89 -5.97 -19.52
N GLY A 330 -11.07 -5.92 -18.47
CA GLY A 330 -9.64 -5.66 -18.57
C GLY A 330 -8.79 -6.90 -18.80
N ASP A 331 -9.37 -8.11 -18.74
CA ASP A 331 -8.61 -9.36 -18.77
C ASP A 331 -7.62 -9.42 -19.95
N PRO A 332 -6.34 -9.81 -19.72
CA PRO A 332 -5.33 -9.83 -20.76
C PRO A 332 -5.67 -10.69 -22.00
N SER A 333 -6.59 -11.65 -21.89
CA SER A 333 -7.04 -12.45 -23.04
C SER A 333 -7.87 -11.66 -24.05
N GLY A 334 -8.46 -10.53 -23.64
CA GLY A 334 -9.39 -9.75 -24.46
C GLY A 334 -10.78 -10.38 -24.61
N ASP A 335 -11.11 -11.41 -23.81
CA ASP A 335 -12.42 -12.09 -23.82
C ASP A 335 -13.55 -11.29 -23.14
N GLY A 336 -13.24 -10.11 -22.62
CA GLY A 336 -14.19 -9.23 -21.94
C GLY A 336 -14.42 -9.58 -20.46
N ALA A 337 -13.66 -10.51 -19.88
CA ALA A 337 -13.69 -10.82 -18.46
C ALA A 337 -13.06 -9.73 -17.59
N ALA A 338 -13.39 -9.79 -16.30
CA ALA A 338 -12.88 -8.87 -15.30
C ALA A 338 -11.52 -9.32 -14.75
N ILE A 339 -10.70 -8.36 -14.36
CA ILE A 339 -9.50 -8.60 -13.55
C ILE A 339 -9.80 -8.49 -12.06
N GLY A 340 -9.00 -9.14 -11.23
CA GLY A 340 -9.03 -8.90 -9.78
C GLY A 340 -8.37 -7.57 -9.41
N TRP A 341 -8.76 -7.01 -8.27
CA TRP A 341 -8.23 -5.74 -7.78
C TRP A 341 -8.29 -5.60 -6.25
N SER A 342 -7.45 -4.73 -5.71
CA SER A 342 -7.45 -4.25 -4.33
C SER A 342 -7.37 -2.73 -4.31
N ILE A 343 -8.42 -2.07 -3.82
CA ILE A 343 -8.43 -0.61 -3.66
C ILE A 343 -7.59 -0.21 -2.44
N TRP A 344 -6.80 0.85 -2.58
CA TRP A 344 -6.09 1.45 -1.46
C TRP A 344 -7.00 2.54 -0.86
N LEU A 345 -7.62 2.33 0.31
CA LEU A 345 -7.45 1.25 1.30
C LEU A 345 -8.71 1.07 2.16
N TYR A 346 -8.70 0.13 3.12
CA TYR A 346 -9.86 -0.17 3.97
C TYR A 346 -10.20 0.91 5.02
N LYS A 347 -9.21 1.34 5.80
CA LYS A 347 -9.35 2.27 6.94
C LYS A 347 -8.25 3.31 6.94
N ASP A 348 -8.59 4.57 7.22
CA ASP A 348 -7.62 5.65 7.41
C ASP A 348 -8.18 6.80 8.26
N ILE A 349 -7.51 7.96 8.21
CA ILE A 349 -7.93 9.22 8.84
C ILE A 349 -8.61 10.17 7.84
N GLY A 350 -9.29 9.66 6.81
CA GLY A 350 -10.15 10.46 5.93
C GLY A 350 -9.52 10.91 4.60
N TYR A 351 -8.60 10.12 4.04
CA TYR A 351 -7.96 10.38 2.74
C TYR A 351 -8.55 9.51 1.62
N GLN A 352 -8.30 8.21 1.63
CA GLN A 352 -8.71 7.25 0.61
C GLN A 352 -9.65 6.15 1.14
N GLY A 353 -9.70 5.96 2.46
CA GLY A 353 -10.36 4.83 3.12
C GLY A 353 -11.82 4.60 2.72
N LEU A 354 -12.21 3.32 2.61
CA LEU A 354 -13.62 2.88 2.55
C LEU A 354 -14.37 3.29 3.81
N THR A 355 -13.65 3.29 4.93
CA THR A 355 -14.03 3.82 6.22
C THR A 355 -12.92 4.70 6.75
N TYR A 356 -13.25 5.63 7.65
CA TYR A 356 -12.28 6.55 8.19
C TYR A 356 -12.61 6.94 9.63
N VAL A 357 -11.58 7.24 10.42
CA VAL A 357 -11.74 7.72 11.80
C VAL A 357 -12.69 8.92 11.82
N SER A 358 -13.73 8.85 12.66
CA SER A 358 -14.74 9.90 12.72
C SER A 358 -14.12 11.26 13.11
N PRO A 359 -14.46 12.35 12.41
CA PRO A 359 -14.04 13.71 12.80
C PRO A 359 -14.47 14.14 14.20
N ASP A 360 -15.50 13.52 14.78
CA ASP A 360 -15.97 13.79 16.14
C ASP A 360 -15.22 12.98 17.23
N SER A 361 -14.33 12.07 16.81
CA SER A 361 -13.60 11.16 17.68
C SER A 361 -12.54 11.86 18.54
N LYS A 362 -12.04 11.14 19.56
CA LYS A 362 -10.90 11.59 20.36
C LYS A 362 -9.65 11.81 19.52
N PHE A 363 -9.45 11.00 18.49
CA PHE A 363 -8.34 11.15 17.57
C PHE A 363 -8.31 12.57 16.97
N TYR A 364 -9.41 13.04 16.39
CA TYR A 364 -9.45 14.38 15.82
C TYR A 364 -9.41 15.50 16.85
N LYS A 365 -9.91 15.27 18.07
CA LYS A 365 -9.79 16.24 19.17
C LYS A 365 -8.33 16.46 19.59
N ILE A 366 -7.49 15.43 19.51
CA ILE A 366 -6.07 15.50 19.89
C ILE A 366 -5.21 15.91 18.68
N PHE A 367 -5.42 15.27 17.53
CA PHE A 367 -4.55 15.38 16.36
C PHE A 367 -5.07 16.32 15.26
N GLY A 368 -6.29 16.85 15.36
CA GLY A 368 -6.90 17.64 14.28
C GLY A 368 -6.09 18.87 13.87
N ASP A 369 -5.67 19.70 14.84
CA ASP A 369 -4.84 20.87 14.59
C ASP A 369 -3.47 20.49 14.01
N TRP A 370 -2.92 19.37 14.49
CA TRP A 370 -1.69 18.80 13.94
C TRP A 370 -1.86 18.41 12.46
N LEU A 371 -2.94 17.72 12.10
CA LEU A 371 -3.18 17.31 10.71
C LEU A 371 -3.28 18.53 9.77
N LEU A 372 -3.93 19.61 10.21
CA LEU A 372 -3.98 20.87 9.46
C LEU A 372 -2.59 21.49 9.30
N LYS A 373 -1.79 21.53 10.37
CA LYS A 373 -0.40 22.02 10.32
C LYS A 373 0.47 21.16 9.40
N LYS A 374 0.40 19.84 9.54
CA LYS A 374 1.11 18.84 8.73
C LYS A 374 0.83 19.05 7.24
N LYS A 375 -0.45 19.21 6.89
CA LYS A 375 -0.88 19.51 5.53
C LYS A 375 -0.33 20.86 5.05
N LYS A 376 -0.49 21.93 5.84
CA LYS A 376 0.02 23.28 5.51
C LYS A 376 1.51 23.26 5.15
N LEU A 377 2.31 22.52 5.93
CA LEU A 377 3.75 22.36 5.75
C LEU A 377 4.13 21.44 4.58
N GLY A 378 3.18 20.63 4.09
CA GLY A 378 3.42 19.69 3.00
C GLY A 378 4.29 18.50 3.41
N LEU A 379 4.18 18.00 4.64
CA LEU A 379 5.06 16.95 5.18
C LEU A 379 4.90 15.58 4.52
N ASP A 380 3.79 15.35 3.82
CA ASP A 380 3.57 14.12 3.07
C ASP A 380 3.51 14.40 1.56
N ARG A 381 3.85 13.39 0.78
CA ARG A 381 3.59 13.40 -0.66
C ARG A 381 2.11 13.22 -0.99
N TRP A 382 1.39 12.42 -0.23
CA TRP A 382 -0.04 12.16 -0.45
C TRP A 382 -0.87 13.31 0.17
N GLY A 383 -1.71 13.97 -0.63
CA GLY A 383 -2.50 15.12 -0.17
C GLY A 383 -1.76 16.47 -0.16
N ASN A 384 -0.80 16.63 -1.08
CA ASN A 384 0.22 17.67 -1.20
C ASN A 384 -0.26 19.12 -1.46
N ASP A 385 -1.16 19.65 -0.63
CA ASP A 385 -1.52 21.07 -0.66
C ASP A 385 -0.52 21.88 0.21
N ILE A 386 0.69 22.11 -0.29
CA ILE A 386 1.65 23.01 0.38
C ILE A 386 1.09 24.43 0.34
N ASP A 387 1.05 25.09 1.49
CA ASP A 387 0.68 26.50 1.56
C ASP A 387 1.56 27.35 0.62
N PRO A 388 0.99 28.28 -0.17
CA PRO A 388 1.75 29.16 -1.06
C PRO A 388 2.95 29.85 -0.40
N GLU A 389 2.86 30.17 0.90
CA GLU A 389 3.95 30.72 1.70
C GLU A 389 5.20 29.82 1.68
N TYR A 390 5.03 28.53 1.99
CA TYR A 390 6.13 27.57 2.05
C TYR A 390 6.52 27.04 0.67
N LYS A 391 5.57 26.99 -0.28
CA LYS A 391 5.82 26.56 -1.65
C LYS A 391 6.96 27.36 -2.31
N LYS A 392 7.05 28.66 -2.03
CA LYS A 392 8.10 29.54 -2.57
C LYS A 392 9.53 29.08 -2.23
N VAL A 393 9.74 28.55 -1.02
CA VAL A 393 11.05 28.04 -0.58
C VAL A 393 11.47 26.86 -1.44
N TYR A 394 10.58 25.89 -1.61
CA TYR A 394 10.85 24.71 -2.42
C TYR A 394 11.02 25.06 -3.91
N THR A 395 10.18 25.96 -4.45
CA THR A 395 10.34 26.47 -5.83
C THR A 395 11.72 27.08 -6.04
N THR A 396 12.23 27.87 -5.08
CA THR A 396 13.56 28.47 -5.20
C THR A 396 14.67 27.41 -5.25
N VAL A 397 14.58 26.35 -4.45
CA VAL A 397 15.55 25.25 -4.49
C VAL A 397 15.42 24.44 -5.79
N ILE A 398 14.20 24.16 -6.24
CA ILE A 398 13.93 23.44 -7.49
C ILE A 398 14.50 24.23 -8.68
N ASP A 399 14.27 25.55 -8.73
CA ASP A 399 14.74 26.41 -9.81
C ASP A 399 16.27 26.47 -9.83
N HIS A 400 16.91 26.57 -8.66
CA HIS A 400 18.38 26.45 -8.57
C HIS A 400 18.87 25.14 -9.19
N PHE A 401 18.26 24.00 -8.85
CA PHE A 401 18.63 22.71 -9.42
C PHE A 401 18.44 22.67 -10.94
N LYS A 402 17.33 23.22 -11.46
CA LYS A 402 17.07 23.32 -12.90
C LYS A 402 18.10 24.20 -13.62
N ASP A 403 18.55 25.28 -13.00
CA ASP A 403 19.51 26.22 -13.58
C ASP A 403 20.93 25.64 -13.65
N VAL A 404 21.36 24.90 -12.62
CA VAL A 404 22.75 24.39 -12.55
C VAL A 404 22.92 23.01 -13.16
N ILE A 405 21.86 22.19 -13.24
CA ILE A 405 21.92 20.86 -13.87
C ILE A 405 21.61 21.01 -15.36
N PRO A 406 22.53 20.61 -16.26
CA PRO A 406 22.25 20.60 -17.69
C PRO A 406 20.95 19.87 -18.01
N GLU A 407 20.10 20.44 -18.86
CA GLU A 407 18.74 19.95 -19.14
C GLU A 407 18.69 18.44 -19.43
N LYS A 408 19.64 17.94 -20.24
CA LYS A 408 19.78 16.51 -20.58
C LYS A 408 19.98 15.58 -19.38
N TYR A 409 20.41 16.08 -18.23
CA TYR A 409 20.65 15.31 -17.01
C TYR A 409 19.56 15.46 -15.95
N GLN A 410 18.58 16.36 -16.13
CA GLN A 410 17.50 16.55 -15.16
C GLN A 410 16.56 15.34 -15.01
N ARG A 411 16.68 14.35 -15.91
CA ARG A 411 15.96 13.06 -15.89
C ARG A 411 16.88 11.84 -15.74
N ALA A 412 18.17 12.06 -15.44
CA ALA A 412 19.16 10.99 -15.40
C ALA A 412 19.03 10.04 -14.20
N VAL A 413 18.34 10.46 -13.13
CA VAL A 413 18.20 9.67 -11.90
C VAL A 413 17.02 8.69 -12.03
N TYR A 414 17.26 7.44 -11.63
CA TYR A 414 16.23 6.41 -11.53
C TYR A 414 15.52 6.48 -10.16
N PRO A 415 14.18 6.30 -10.10
CA PRO A 415 13.27 5.96 -11.19
C PRO A 415 12.96 7.13 -12.14
N HIS A 416 12.86 6.83 -13.44
CA HIS A 416 12.65 7.85 -14.48
C HIS A 416 11.22 8.42 -14.52
N VAL A 417 10.28 7.78 -13.82
CA VAL A 417 8.91 8.31 -13.65
C VAL A 417 8.87 9.53 -12.73
N TRP A 418 9.94 9.76 -11.94
CA TRP A 418 10.07 10.94 -11.10
C TRP A 418 10.73 12.10 -11.85
N THR A 419 10.29 13.30 -11.53
CA THR A 419 10.88 14.56 -11.96
C THR A 419 11.94 15.02 -10.96
N LEU A 420 12.81 15.94 -11.38
CA LEU A 420 13.74 16.62 -10.47
C LEU A 420 13.01 17.27 -9.28
N GLU A 421 11.82 17.81 -9.50
CA GLU A 421 10.96 18.35 -8.43
C GLU A 421 10.50 17.27 -7.45
N ASP A 422 10.14 16.08 -7.91
CA ASP A 422 9.78 14.95 -7.04
C ASP A 422 10.96 14.56 -6.12
N TYR A 423 12.19 14.51 -6.66
CA TYR A 423 13.37 14.20 -5.83
C TYR A 423 13.66 15.29 -4.79
N VAL A 424 13.66 16.56 -5.22
CA VAL A 424 13.96 17.69 -4.32
C VAL A 424 12.92 17.74 -3.20
N THR A 425 11.64 17.65 -3.55
CA THR A 425 10.57 17.69 -2.54
C THR A 425 10.62 16.47 -1.64
N ARG A 426 10.78 15.25 -2.15
CA ARG A 426 10.85 14.06 -1.29
C ARG A 426 11.94 14.14 -0.23
N VAL A 427 13.16 14.49 -0.64
CA VAL A 427 14.29 14.56 0.30
C VAL A 427 14.10 15.70 1.31
N LEU A 428 13.65 16.87 0.88
CA LEU A 428 13.56 18.04 1.75
C LEU A 428 12.34 18.00 2.67
N LYS A 429 11.14 17.77 2.14
CA LYS A 429 9.88 17.81 2.92
C LYS A 429 9.45 16.44 3.43
N ASP A 430 9.34 15.44 2.56
CA ASP A 430 8.73 14.15 2.91
C ASP A 430 9.61 13.32 3.85
N MET A 431 10.92 13.56 3.76
CA MET A 431 11.92 12.92 4.60
C MET A 431 12.43 13.92 5.63
N LEU A 432 13.44 14.74 5.30
CA LEU A 432 14.21 15.50 6.30
C LEU A 432 13.34 16.35 7.22
N LEU A 433 12.48 17.22 6.67
CA LEU A 433 11.61 18.07 7.48
C LEU A 433 10.65 17.24 8.32
N SER A 434 10.05 16.21 7.72
CA SER A 434 9.17 15.27 8.41
C SER A 434 9.83 14.57 9.60
N GLN A 435 11.11 14.22 9.54
CA GLN A 435 11.84 13.60 10.67
C GLN A 435 11.82 14.49 11.92
N TYR A 436 12.06 15.79 11.77
CA TYR A 436 12.00 16.73 12.90
C TYR A 436 10.59 16.82 13.49
N PHE A 437 9.59 16.81 12.61
CA PHE A 437 8.19 16.94 12.98
C PHE A 437 7.59 15.69 13.62
N GLN A 438 8.27 14.55 13.57
CA GLN A 438 7.87 13.37 14.35
C GLN A 438 7.91 13.62 15.85
N HIS A 439 8.83 14.45 16.33
CA HIS A 439 8.91 14.81 17.75
C HIS A 439 7.67 15.58 18.21
N GLU A 440 7.26 16.59 17.44
CA GLU A 440 6.05 17.35 17.77
C GLU A 440 4.79 16.48 17.70
N TYR A 441 4.69 15.58 16.72
CA TYR A 441 3.59 14.63 16.67
C TYR A 441 3.57 13.70 17.90
N ALA A 442 4.72 13.21 18.33
CA ALA A 442 4.83 12.34 19.50
C ALA A 442 4.52 13.04 20.82
N ASP A 443 4.79 14.35 20.94
CA ASP A 443 4.43 15.16 22.11
C ASP A 443 2.91 15.18 22.36
N LEU A 444 2.10 14.99 21.32
CA LEU A 444 0.62 14.91 21.45
C LEU A 444 0.14 13.65 22.19
N PHE A 445 1.01 12.64 22.33
CA PHE A 445 0.74 11.45 23.15
C PHE A 445 1.26 11.59 24.59
N GLU A 446 2.10 12.59 24.85
CA GLU A 446 2.71 12.78 26.17
C GLU A 446 1.63 13.11 27.22
N GLY A 447 1.71 12.46 28.38
CA GLY A 447 0.74 12.64 29.45
C GLY A 447 -0.57 11.85 29.32
N LEU A 448 -0.91 11.29 28.15
CA LEU A 448 -2.13 10.50 27.96
C LEU A 448 -2.18 9.27 28.87
N SER A 449 -3.31 9.01 29.51
CA SER A 449 -3.49 7.81 30.35
C SER A 449 -3.64 6.52 29.51
N TYR A 450 -3.60 5.34 30.16
CA TYR A 450 -3.86 4.07 29.48
C TYR A 450 -5.28 4.03 28.89
N GLU A 451 -6.26 4.57 29.61
CA GLU A 451 -7.65 4.68 29.14
C GLU A 451 -7.74 5.57 27.90
N GLU A 452 -6.99 6.67 27.86
CA GLU A 452 -6.99 7.57 26.70
C GLU A 452 -6.29 6.96 25.48
N LEU A 453 -5.22 6.18 25.71
CA LEU A 453 -4.55 5.41 24.66
C LEU A 453 -5.44 4.29 24.11
N ASP A 454 -6.18 3.58 24.96
CA ASP A 454 -7.16 2.57 24.53
C ASP A 454 -8.29 3.22 23.72
N GLU A 455 -8.81 4.37 24.17
CA GLU A 455 -9.84 5.14 23.46
C GLU A 455 -9.33 5.64 22.10
N LEU A 456 -8.07 6.10 22.03
CA LEU A 456 -7.42 6.49 20.77
C LEU A 456 -7.29 5.31 19.81
N ALA A 457 -6.81 4.16 20.27
CA ALA A 457 -6.77 2.95 19.45
C ALA A 457 -8.18 2.52 19.01
N ALA A 458 -9.16 2.64 19.90
CA ALA A 458 -10.55 2.25 19.65
C ALA A 458 -11.24 3.13 18.60
N CYS A 459 -10.70 4.31 18.27
CA CYS A 459 -11.18 5.14 17.16
C CYS A 459 -11.13 4.40 15.80
N PHE A 460 -10.33 3.34 15.68
CA PHE A 460 -10.24 2.51 14.48
C PHE A 460 -11.21 1.31 14.47
N LYS A 461 -11.99 1.06 15.52
CA LYS A 461 -13.02 0.01 15.51
C LYS A 461 -14.11 0.33 14.48
N ILE A 462 -14.66 -0.68 13.82
CA ILE A 462 -15.68 -0.48 12.77
C ILE A 462 -16.92 0.27 13.26
N GLU A 463 -17.31 0.09 14.52
CA GLU A 463 -18.42 0.81 15.15
C GLU A 463 -18.13 2.30 15.44
N ASN A 464 -16.86 2.72 15.38
CA ASN A 464 -16.41 4.07 15.73
C ASN A 464 -15.93 4.89 14.51
N VAL A 465 -15.73 4.23 13.35
CA VAL A 465 -15.36 4.89 12.09
C VAL A 465 -16.59 5.35 11.33
N ALA A 466 -16.44 6.41 10.54
CA ALA A 466 -17.41 6.80 9.53
C ALA A 466 -17.22 5.93 8.26
N LYS A 467 -18.30 5.76 7.50
CA LYS A 467 -18.31 5.04 6.21
C LYS A 467 -18.30 6.05 5.07
N ARG A 468 -17.59 5.75 3.99
CA ARG A 468 -17.67 6.53 2.74
C ARG A 468 -18.75 5.95 1.83
N ASP A 469 -20.01 6.33 2.08
CA ASP A 469 -21.17 5.64 1.50
C ASP A 469 -21.18 5.60 -0.03
N GLU A 470 -20.84 6.69 -0.72
CA GLU A 470 -20.82 6.70 -2.19
C GLU A 470 -19.71 5.82 -2.76
N LEU A 471 -18.51 5.81 -2.15
CA LEU A 471 -17.45 4.87 -2.51
C LEU A 471 -17.91 3.42 -2.31
N ASN A 472 -18.43 3.12 -1.13
CA ASN A 472 -18.84 1.77 -0.77
C ASN A 472 -19.98 1.26 -1.67
N ALA A 473 -20.90 2.15 -2.08
CA ALA A 473 -21.95 1.82 -3.03
C ALA A 473 -21.40 1.51 -4.43
N ILE A 474 -20.40 2.27 -4.91
CA ILE A 474 -19.75 2.03 -6.21
C ILE A 474 -19.07 0.66 -6.22
N LEU A 475 -18.29 0.33 -5.17
CA LEU A 475 -17.58 -0.94 -5.09
C LEU A 475 -18.54 -2.12 -4.96
N ARG A 476 -19.62 -1.99 -4.19
CA ARG A 476 -20.64 -3.04 -4.04
C ARG A 476 -21.35 -3.33 -5.36
N ALA A 477 -21.50 -2.33 -6.23
CA ALA A 477 -22.17 -2.44 -7.52
C ALA A 477 -21.30 -3.06 -8.64
N TYR A 478 -20.00 -3.23 -8.40
CA TYR A 478 -19.06 -3.87 -9.33
C TYR A 478 -19.20 -5.40 -9.33
#